data_AF-A0A6G0WSE6-F1
#
_entry.id   AF-A0A6G0WSE6-F1
#
_cell.length_a   1.000
_cell.length_b   1.000
_cell.length_c   1.000
_cell.angle_alpha   90.00
_cell.angle_beta   90.00
_cell.angle_gamma   90.00
#
_symmetry.space_group_name_H-M   'P 1'
#
loop_
_entity.id
_entity.type
_entity.pdbx_description
1 polymer ?
#
loop_
_entity_poly.entity_id
_entity_poly.type
_entity_poly.pdbx_seq_one_letter_code
_entity_poly.pdbx_strand_id
1 'polypeptide(L)'
;MLISFVEVDGHLFYSPLAEFSSTYETPRLEGNLVVADPITAAMPLKNAKQVNGNIVLVQRGDCDFLTKTIHAQKAGALAVVVANSDEENPQLAFVMDAGQSRSKVSAKIPAVMAPFATAQHILDLIGQTNQMKLTVAIVLLDATDASAVLDSQERERQRRLREEDALRKQLEREKKQREAAILLRSRLVKDIQAKDNFDQGLSDARPPPLPSSPKQQFVPKQPLGSNQPATALPPPEAINLSVINVSHAVPEAIAHANSCIPEKLSATGLLVLDVQYYCAMPHVGKYANMEVLNDYYFDRIKRTMVPNIQSLLFALRQRSMEIVYGIIESATKNGRDRSKAHKLAGIHVPKQSFDAKVLESVSPTDYDIVIPRTAISLFSTTNADYIFRNLGLECLVVVGVSTLGSLEMAVRDALDRGYSAIVVEDAVAFDSSDEHATVMRSVDKMGGFVVQTRDFLLELQAKCAPKIVEAVSM
;
A
#
# COMPACT_ATOMS: atom_id res chain seq x y z
N MET A 1 -10.58 -0.20 -21.48
CA MET A 1 -11.59 -1.21 -21.05
C MET A 1 -12.76 -0.45 -20.44
N LEU A 2 -14.01 -0.89 -20.64
CA LEU A 2 -15.15 -0.26 -19.99
C LEU A 2 -15.31 -0.77 -18.56
N ILE A 3 -15.65 0.13 -17.63
CA ILE A 3 -15.82 -0.14 -16.20
C ILE A 3 -17.28 0.11 -15.84
N SER A 4 -17.90 -0.85 -15.16
CA SER A 4 -19.34 -0.83 -14.85
C SER A 4 -19.65 -0.25 -13.48
N PHE A 5 -20.68 0.60 -13.44
CA PHE A 5 -21.24 1.23 -12.26
C PHE A 5 -22.76 1.00 -12.21
N VAL A 6 -23.34 0.91 -11.02
CA VAL A 6 -24.78 1.02 -10.82
C VAL A 6 -25.09 2.44 -10.34
N GLU A 7 -25.84 3.19 -11.13
CA GLU A 7 -26.38 4.49 -10.76
C GLU A 7 -27.66 4.33 -9.93
N VAL A 8 -27.68 4.95 -8.75
CA VAL A 8 -28.85 5.00 -7.85
C VAL A 8 -28.96 6.44 -7.34
N ASP A 9 -30.13 7.06 -7.51
CA ASP A 9 -30.40 8.45 -7.10
C ASP A 9 -29.29 9.44 -7.56
N GLY A 10 -28.87 9.32 -8.82
CA GLY A 10 -27.80 10.14 -9.43
C GLY A 10 -26.36 9.81 -8.99
N HIS A 11 -26.16 8.85 -8.08
CA HIS A 11 -24.84 8.46 -7.58
C HIS A 11 -24.36 7.15 -8.23
N LEU A 12 -23.16 7.16 -8.81
CA LEU A 12 -22.55 6.03 -9.53
C LEU A 12 -21.72 5.14 -8.59
N PHE A 13 -22.24 3.98 -8.20
CA PHE A 13 -21.51 3.03 -7.35
C PHE A 13 -20.75 2.02 -8.20
N TYR A 14 -19.44 1.83 -7.95
CA TYR A 14 -18.65 0.82 -8.65
C TYR A 14 -19.28 -0.57 -8.48
N SER A 15 -19.48 -1.28 -9.58
CA SER A 15 -20.19 -2.56 -9.57
C SER A 15 -19.73 -3.44 -10.74
N PRO A 16 -18.70 -4.29 -10.55
CA PRO A 16 -18.06 -5.02 -11.64
C PRO A 16 -19.00 -6.02 -12.34
N LEU A 17 -18.94 -6.02 -13.67
CA LEU A 17 -19.65 -6.91 -14.57
C LEU A 17 -19.11 -8.35 -14.47
N ALA A 18 -20.00 -9.35 -14.56
CA ALA A 18 -19.69 -10.76 -14.47
C ALA A 18 -19.05 -11.33 -15.74
N GLU A 19 -18.07 -12.23 -15.57
CA GLU A 19 -17.33 -12.90 -16.66
C GLU A 19 -18.26 -13.68 -17.61
N PHE A 20 -19.36 -14.21 -17.09
CA PHE A 20 -20.31 -15.04 -17.84
C PHE A 20 -21.44 -14.26 -18.54
N SER A 21 -21.49 -12.93 -18.37
CA SER A 21 -22.58 -12.09 -18.85
C SER A 21 -22.30 -11.44 -20.22
N SER A 22 -23.36 -11.08 -20.93
CA SER A 22 -23.25 -10.42 -22.23
C SER A 22 -22.85 -8.95 -22.09
N THR A 23 -21.84 -8.53 -22.85
CA THR A 23 -21.63 -7.12 -23.20
C THR A 23 -22.87 -6.57 -23.90
N TYR A 24 -23.28 -5.35 -23.55
CA TYR A 24 -24.38 -4.63 -24.17
C TYR A 24 -23.86 -3.39 -24.92
N GLU A 25 -24.52 -3.02 -26.01
CA GLU A 25 -24.01 -2.02 -26.96
C GLU A 25 -24.24 -0.56 -26.51
N THR A 26 -25.11 -0.33 -25.53
CA THR A 26 -25.42 1.01 -25.00
C THR A 26 -24.53 1.34 -23.79
N PRO A 27 -24.01 2.58 -23.66
CA PRO A 27 -23.20 2.97 -22.50
C PRO A 27 -24.01 3.11 -21.20
N ARG A 28 -25.35 3.10 -21.31
CA ARG A 28 -26.31 3.14 -20.20
C ARG A 28 -27.39 2.10 -20.45
N LEU A 29 -27.78 1.38 -19.40
CA LEU A 29 -28.93 0.46 -19.40
C LEU A 29 -29.80 0.75 -18.18
N GLU A 30 -30.92 1.42 -18.40
CA GLU A 30 -31.80 1.95 -17.34
C GLU A 30 -33.11 1.14 -17.22
N GLY A 31 -33.60 0.98 -16.00
CA GLY A 31 -34.88 0.30 -15.73
C GLY A 31 -35.33 0.38 -14.27
N ASN A 32 -36.57 0.00 -14.01
CA ASN A 32 -37.06 -0.16 -12.63
C ASN A 32 -36.33 -1.34 -11.98
N LEU A 33 -35.96 -1.21 -10.71
CA LEU A 33 -35.38 -2.29 -9.91
C LEU A 33 -36.48 -3.09 -9.20
N VAL A 34 -36.41 -4.42 -9.32
CA VAL A 34 -37.35 -5.37 -8.71
C VAL A 34 -36.58 -6.39 -7.89
N VAL A 35 -36.96 -6.59 -6.62
CA VAL A 35 -36.36 -7.63 -5.78
C VAL A 35 -36.87 -9.01 -6.21
N ALA A 36 -35.98 -9.99 -6.32
CA ALA A 36 -36.36 -11.36 -6.66
C ALA A 36 -37.15 -12.06 -5.54
N ASP A 37 -38.11 -12.92 -5.91
CA ASP A 37 -38.68 -13.94 -5.03
C ASP A 37 -38.42 -15.35 -5.62
N PRO A 38 -37.59 -16.22 -4.99
CA PRO A 38 -36.83 -15.97 -3.77
C PRO A 38 -35.62 -15.04 -4.02
N ILE A 39 -35.26 -14.22 -3.02
CA ILE A 39 -34.21 -13.20 -3.16
C ILE A 39 -32.84 -13.76 -3.54
N THR A 40 -32.54 -15.01 -3.18
CA THR A 40 -31.29 -15.69 -3.53
C THR A 40 -31.26 -16.23 -4.96
N ALA A 41 -32.40 -16.27 -5.67
CA ALA A 41 -32.58 -16.88 -7.00
C ALA A 41 -32.03 -18.32 -7.16
N ALA A 42 -31.93 -19.08 -6.06
CA ALA A 42 -31.54 -20.49 -6.08
C ALA A 42 -32.55 -21.38 -6.83
N MET A 43 -33.80 -20.92 -6.93
CA MET A 43 -34.89 -21.53 -7.69
C MET A 43 -35.46 -20.51 -8.71
N PRO A 44 -36.21 -20.96 -9.73
CA PRO A 44 -36.92 -20.06 -10.65
C PRO A 44 -37.80 -19.04 -9.91
N LEU A 45 -37.81 -17.80 -10.42
CA LEU A 45 -38.45 -16.68 -9.74
C LEU A 45 -39.99 -16.77 -9.81
N LYS A 46 -40.64 -16.71 -8.64
CA LYS A 46 -42.12 -16.71 -8.53
C LYS A 46 -42.71 -15.41 -9.07
N ASN A 47 -42.03 -14.28 -8.85
CA ASN A 47 -42.48 -12.96 -9.26
C ASN A 47 -42.11 -12.58 -10.70
N ALA A 48 -42.00 -13.57 -11.61
CA ALA A 48 -41.59 -13.38 -13.01
C ALA A 48 -42.38 -12.29 -13.76
N LYS A 49 -43.68 -12.09 -13.44
CA LYS A 49 -44.50 -11.01 -14.01
C LYS A 49 -44.04 -9.60 -13.65
N GLN A 50 -43.36 -9.42 -12.51
CA GLN A 50 -42.76 -8.15 -12.09
C GLN A 50 -41.34 -7.99 -12.66
N VAL A 51 -40.61 -9.11 -12.75
CA VAL A 51 -39.24 -9.17 -13.28
C VAL A 51 -39.16 -8.85 -14.78
N ASN A 52 -40.15 -9.29 -15.57
CA ASN A 52 -40.14 -9.14 -17.01
C ASN A 52 -40.02 -7.67 -17.48
N GLY A 53 -38.92 -7.34 -18.16
CA GLY A 53 -38.59 -6.00 -18.64
C GLY A 53 -37.91 -5.09 -17.61
N ASN A 54 -37.61 -5.58 -16.40
CA ASN A 54 -37.02 -4.80 -15.31
C ASN A 54 -35.64 -5.33 -14.89
N ILE A 55 -34.89 -4.51 -14.16
CA ILE A 55 -33.61 -4.89 -13.56
C ILE A 55 -33.91 -5.63 -12.25
N VAL A 56 -33.18 -6.73 -11.97
CA VAL A 56 -33.47 -7.58 -10.80
C VAL A 56 -32.39 -7.47 -9.74
N LEU A 57 -32.79 -7.18 -8.50
CA LEU A 57 -31.93 -7.32 -7.31
C LEU A 57 -32.02 -8.74 -6.76
N VAL A 58 -30.88 -9.40 -6.61
CA VAL A 58 -30.72 -10.75 -6.05
C VAL A 58 -29.59 -10.78 -5.02
N GLN A 59 -29.74 -11.53 -3.95
CA GLN A 59 -28.74 -11.64 -2.89
C GLN A 59 -27.74 -12.78 -3.16
N ARG A 60 -26.47 -12.56 -2.78
CA ARG A 60 -25.47 -13.62 -2.63
C ARG A 60 -25.97 -14.71 -1.66
N GLY A 61 -25.49 -15.94 -1.86
CA GLY A 61 -25.91 -17.14 -1.13
C GLY A 61 -25.41 -18.40 -1.84
N ASP A 62 -25.78 -19.59 -1.38
CA ASP A 62 -25.09 -20.88 -1.64
C ASP A 62 -25.11 -21.42 -3.08
N CYS A 63 -25.66 -20.68 -4.05
CA CYS A 63 -25.80 -21.11 -5.45
C CYS A 63 -24.97 -20.25 -6.41
N ASP A 64 -24.42 -20.90 -7.46
CA ASP A 64 -23.62 -20.27 -8.53
C ASP A 64 -24.28 -18.98 -9.08
N PHE A 65 -23.50 -17.91 -9.23
CA PHE A 65 -23.98 -16.63 -9.74
C PHE A 65 -24.62 -16.73 -11.14
N LEU A 66 -24.04 -17.55 -12.02
CA LEU A 66 -24.61 -17.85 -13.34
C LEU A 66 -26.03 -18.44 -13.22
N THR A 67 -26.28 -19.33 -12.26
CA THR A 67 -27.61 -19.94 -12.04
C THR A 67 -28.63 -18.90 -11.63
N LYS A 68 -28.27 -17.96 -10.74
CA LYS A 68 -29.12 -16.81 -10.36
C LYS A 68 -29.50 -15.99 -11.58
N THR A 69 -28.50 -15.62 -12.40
CA THR A 69 -28.69 -14.81 -13.61
C THR A 69 -29.55 -15.53 -14.65
N ILE A 70 -29.37 -16.83 -14.84
CA ILE A 70 -30.19 -17.63 -15.76
C ILE A 70 -31.64 -17.78 -15.26
N HIS A 71 -31.90 -17.82 -13.94
CA HIS A 71 -33.26 -17.76 -13.41
C HIS A 71 -33.92 -16.40 -13.62
N ALA A 72 -33.20 -15.29 -13.41
CA ALA A 72 -33.70 -13.95 -13.73
C ALA A 72 -33.97 -13.77 -15.23
N GLN A 73 -33.05 -14.22 -16.10
CA GLN A 73 -33.20 -14.19 -17.56
C GLN A 73 -34.42 -14.99 -18.03
N LYS A 74 -34.66 -16.19 -17.48
CA LYS A 74 -35.86 -17.00 -17.77
C LYS A 74 -37.17 -16.32 -17.33
N ALA A 75 -37.11 -15.43 -16.35
CA ALA A 75 -38.22 -14.59 -15.91
C ALA A 75 -38.36 -13.28 -16.71
N GLY A 76 -37.50 -13.03 -17.71
CA GLY A 76 -37.54 -11.85 -18.57
C GLY A 76 -36.82 -10.62 -18.03
N ALA A 77 -35.90 -10.78 -17.06
CA ALA A 77 -35.10 -9.68 -16.53
C ALA A 77 -34.30 -8.96 -17.64
N LEU A 78 -34.21 -7.64 -17.56
CA LEU A 78 -33.39 -6.80 -18.44
C LEU A 78 -31.89 -6.89 -18.07
N ALA A 79 -31.62 -6.89 -16.77
CA ALA A 79 -30.28 -7.02 -16.18
C ALA A 79 -30.37 -7.53 -14.74
N VAL A 80 -29.22 -7.87 -14.15
CA VAL A 80 -29.15 -8.43 -12.78
C VAL A 80 -28.14 -7.64 -11.95
N VAL A 81 -28.57 -7.15 -10.78
CA VAL A 81 -27.71 -6.62 -9.72
C VAL A 81 -27.64 -7.66 -8.62
N VAL A 82 -26.45 -8.22 -8.39
CA VAL A 82 -26.18 -9.13 -7.28
C VAL A 82 -25.70 -8.32 -6.09
N ALA A 83 -26.46 -8.33 -5.00
CA ALA A 83 -26.06 -7.78 -3.72
C ALA A 83 -25.02 -8.69 -3.04
N ASN A 84 -23.83 -8.16 -2.76
CA ASN A 84 -22.89 -8.82 -1.87
C ASN A 84 -23.45 -8.87 -0.44
N SER A 85 -23.10 -9.91 0.32
CA SER A 85 -23.57 -10.19 1.67
C SER A 85 -22.40 -10.20 2.67
N ASP A 86 -21.50 -9.23 2.52
CA ASP A 86 -20.22 -9.13 3.22
C ASP A 86 -20.26 -7.91 4.14
N GLU A 87 -20.71 -8.11 5.37
CA GLU A 87 -20.89 -7.02 6.35
C GLU A 87 -19.56 -6.55 6.93
N GLU A 88 -18.54 -7.43 6.94
CA GLU A 88 -17.17 -7.11 7.38
C GLU A 88 -16.46 -6.18 6.37
N ASN A 89 -16.76 -6.32 5.07
CA ASN A 89 -16.19 -5.50 4.01
C ASN A 89 -17.30 -4.80 3.18
N PRO A 90 -18.00 -3.77 3.72
CA PRO A 90 -19.17 -3.20 3.08
C PRO A 90 -18.96 -2.66 1.66
N GLN A 91 -17.73 -2.27 1.31
CA GLN A 91 -17.37 -1.73 0.00
C GLN A 91 -16.84 -2.79 -0.99
N LEU A 92 -16.76 -4.06 -0.58
CA LEU A 92 -16.22 -5.12 -1.43
C LEU A 92 -17.23 -5.53 -2.52
N ALA A 93 -16.85 -5.35 -3.78
CA ALA A 93 -17.46 -5.99 -4.93
C ALA A 93 -16.39 -6.56 -5.88
N PHE A 94 -16.67 -7.73 -6.44
CA PHE A 94 -15.73 -8.51 -7.24
C PHE A 94 -16.40 -9.05 -8.51
N VAL A 95 -15.62 -9.28 -9.56
CA VAL A 95 -16.07 -9.92 -10.81
C VAL A 95 -16.61 -11.31 -10.48
N MET A 96 -17.87 -11.57 -10.80
CA MET A 96 -18.49 -12.88 -10.61
C MET A 96 -18.08 -13.85 -11.71
N ASP A 97 -17.63 -15.05 -11.34
CA ASP A 97 -17.35 -16.15 -12.27
C ASP A 97 -18.54 -17.14 -12.36
N ALA A 98 -18.44 -18.08 -13.30
CA ALA A 98 -19.48 -19.08 -13.58
C ALA A 98 -19.53 -20.25 -12.57
N GLY A 99 -18.74 -20.21 -11.50
CA GLY A 99 -18.60 -21.30 -10.54
C GLY A 99 -18.11 -22.60 -11.17
N GLN A 100 -18.68 -23.73 -10.73
CA GLN A 100 -18.39 -25.04 -11.32
C GLN A 100 -19.15 -25.26 -12.65
N SER A 101 -20.20 -24.47 -12.91
CA SER A 101 -21.14 -24.60 -14.03
C SER A 101 -20.58 -24.12 -15.39
N ARG A 102 -19.38 -24.55 -15.77
CA ARG A 102 -18.69 -24.19 -17.03
C ARG A 102 -19.31 -24.80 -18.32
N SER A 103 -20.50 -25.38 -18.23
CA SER A 103 -21.12 -26.20 -19.28
C SER A 103 -21.89 -25.38 -20.32
N LYS A 104 -21.17 -24.70 -21.22
CA LYS A 104 -21.66 -24.07 -22.48
C LYS A 104 -22.76 -23.00 -22.39
N VAL A 105 -23.25 -22.62 -21.22
CA VAL A 105 -24.31 -21.61 -21.05
C VAL A 105 -23.72 -20.30 -20.52
N SER A 106 -23.83 -19.23 -21.30
CA SER A 106 -23.57 -17.85 -20.89
C SER A 106 -24.90 -17.10 -20.73
N ALA A 107 -24.93 -16.09 -19.86
CA ALA A 107 -26.08 -15.21 -19.70
C ALA A 107 -26.14 -14.18 -20.82
N LYS A 108 -27.33 -14.02 -21.43
CA LYS A 108 -27.65 -13.04 -22.49
C LYS A 108 -28.11 -11.69 -21.94
N ILE A 109 -27.94 -11.46 -20.64
CA ILE A 109 -28.22 -10.20 -19.95
C ILE A 109 -27.03 -9.82 -19.07
N PRO A 110 -26.71 -8.53 -18.92
CA PRO A 110 -25.62 -8.10 -18.05
C PRO A 110 -25.94 -8.41 -16.58
N ALA A 111 -24.90 -8.80 -15.85
CA ALA A 111 -24.97 -9.05 -14.41
C ALA A 111 -23.80 -8.36 -13.70
N VAL A 112 -24.09 -7.54 -12.68
CA VAL A 112 -23.09 -6.77 -11.93
C VAL A 112 -23.15 -7.09 -10.43
N MET A 113 -22.03 -7.00 -9.73
CA MET A 113 -21.97 -7.14 -8.27
C MET A 113 -22.03 -5.76 -7.61
N ALA A 114 -23.05 -5.51 -6.79
CA ALA A 114 -23.10 -4.33 -5.92
C ALA A 114 -22.41 -4.63 -4.58
N PRO A 115 -21.59 -3.70 -4.04
CA PRO A 115 -21.08 -3.79 -2.66
C PRO A 115 -22.21 -3.92 -1.63
N PHE A 116 -21.92 -4.49 -0.46
CA PHE A 116 -22.94 -4.63 0.61
C PHE A 116 -23.51 -3.27 1.05
N ALA A 117 -22.68 -2.23 1.17
CA ALA A 117 -23.13 -0.87 1.48
C ALA A 117 -24.08 -0.29 0.41
N THR A 118 -23.75 -0.50 -0.87
CA THR A 118 -24.61 -0.09 -2.00
C THR A 118 -25.90 -0.90 -2.04
N ALA A 119 -25.83 -2.20 -1.80
CA ALA A 119 -27.00 -3.08 -1.76
C ALA A 119 -27.93 -2.73 -0.60
N GLN A 120 -27.40 -2.44 0.59
CA GLN A 120 -28.18 -1.99 1.73
C GLN A 120 -28.84 -0.64 1.45
N HIS A 121 -28.08 0.33 0.91
CA HIS A 121 -28.64 1.64 0.51
C HIS A 121 -29.76 1.51 -0.53
N ILE A 122 -29.61 0.61 -1.51
CA ILE A 122 -30.67 0.26 -2.48
C ILE A 122 -31.90 -0.34 -1.76
N LEU A 123 -31.71 -1.27 -0.83
CA LEU A 123 -32.81 -1.89 -0.07
C LEU A 123 -33.53 -0.88 0.84
N ASP A 124 -32.79 0.03 1.47
CA ASP A 124 -33.33 1.11 2.30
C ASP A 124 -34.17 2.08 1.45
N LEU A 125 -33.69 2.45 0.27
CA LEU A 125 -34.44 3.28 -0.69
C LEU A 125 -35.72 2.58 -1.18
N ILE A 126 -35.66 1.27 -1.48
CA ILE A 126 -36.85 0.46 -1.81
C ILE A 126 -37.85 0.46 -0.64
N GLY A 127 -37.37 0.29 0.59
CA GLY A 127 -38.22 0.29 1.80
C GLY A 127 -38.86 1.64 2.12
N GLN A 128 -38.19 2.75 1.79
CA GLN A 128 -38.73 4.11 1.97
C GLN A 128 -39.68 4.53 0.83
N THR A 129 -39.54 3.94 -0.37
CA THR A 129 -40.29 4.35 -1.57
C THR A 129 -41.70 3.77 -1.59
N ASN A 130 -42.62 4.49 -0.95
CA ASN A 130 -44.07 4.20 -0.87
C ASN A 130 -44.80 4.11 -2.24
N GLN A 131 -44.11 4.31 -3.37
CA GLN A 131 -44.61 4.20 -4.75
C GLN A 131 -44.01 3.03 -5.57
N MET A 132 -43.26 2.12 -4.94
CA MET A 132 -42.82 0.84 -5.53
C MET A 132 -42.02 0.91 -6.86
N LYS A 133 -41.32 2.01 -7.15
CA LYS A 133 -40.42 2.13 -8.30
C LYS A 133 -39.15 2.91 -7.96
N LEU A 134 -38.08 2.20 -7.62
CA LEU A 134 -36.72 2.72 -7.68
C LEU A 134 -36.19 2.50 -9.11
N THR A 135 -35.80 3.57 -9.79
CA THR A 135 -35.11 3.45 -11.10
C THR A 135 -33.61 3.37 -10.84
N VAL A 136 -32.92 2.46 -11.54
CA VAL A 136 -31.46 2.36 -11.53
C VAL A 136 -30.95 2.23 -12.96
N ALA A 137 -29.68 2.60 -13.18
CA ALA A 137 -29.01 2.38 -14.45
C ALA A 137 -27.69 1.63 -14.27
N ILE A 138 -27.38 0.70 -15.15
CA ILE A 138 -26.02 0.13 -15.25
C ILE A 138 -25.26 0.91 -16.32
N VAL A 139 -24.25 1.66 -15.88
CA VAL A 139 -23.47 2.59 -16.71
C VAL A 139 -22.10 2.00 -16.98
N LEU A 140 -21.65 2.08 -18.24
CA LEU A 140 -20.31 1.72 -18.69
C LEU A 140 -19.52 3.00 -18.95
N LEU A 141 -18.55 3.28 -18.10
CA LEU A 141 -17.59 4.39 -18.27
C LEU A 141 -16.28 3.87 -18.88
N ASP A 142 -15.49 4.75 -19.51
CA ASP A 142 -14.10 4.42 -19.82
C ASP A 142 -13.20 4.52 -18.57
N ALA A 143 -11.91 4.22 -18.71
CA ALA A 143 -10.98 4.22 -17.60
C ALA A 143 -10.71 5.62 -17.00
N THR A 144 -10.84 6.69 -17.81
CA THR A 144 -10.60 8.07 -17.38
C THR A 144 -11.79 8.59 -16.59
N ASP A 145 -13.01 8.44 -17.12
CA ASP A 145 -14.24 8.84 -16.43
C ASP A 145 -14.46 8.01 -15.14
N ALA A 146 -14.21 6.69 -15.20
CA ALA A 146 -14.28 5.83 -14.03
C ALA A 146 -13.29 6.24 -12.93
N SER A 147 -12.05 6.59 -13.30
CA SER A 147 -11.06 7.08 -12.32
C SER A 147 -11.52 8.40 -11.69
N ALA A 148 -12.07 9.33 -12.46
CA ALA A 148 -12.56 10.60 -11.95
C ALA A 148 -13.72 10.44 -10.94
N VAL A 149 -14.65 9.51 -11.22
CA VAL A 149 -15.74 9.14 -10.30
C VAL A 149 -15.20 8.51 -9.01
N LEU A 150 -14.35 7.49 -9.13
CA LEU A 150 -13.75 6.78 -8.00
C LEU A 150 -12.91 7.70 -7.10
N ASP A 151 -12.07 8.56 -7.69
CA ASP A 151 -11.30 9.56 -6.95
C ASP A 151 -12.21 10.57 -6.22
N SER A 152 -13.41 10.86 -6.76
CA SER A 152 -14.36 11.76 -6.10
C SER A 152 -15.04 11.11 -4.91
N GLN A 153 -15.45 9.85 -5.05
CA GLN A 153 -15.99 9.06 -3.96
C GLN A 153 -14.96 8.86 -2.84
N GLU A 154 -13.68 8.64 -3.18
CA GLU A 154 -12.61 8.52 -2.19
C GLU A 154 -12.32 9.84 -1.49
N ARG A 155 -12.33 10.98 -2.20
CA ARG A 155 -12.23 12.32 -1.58
C ARG A 155 -13.36 12.57 -0.58
N GLU A 156 -14.59 12.20 -0.93
CA GLU A 156 -15.73 12.30 -0.02
C GLU A 156 -15.64 11.33 1.16
N ARG A 157 -15.25 10.07 0.94
CA ARG A 157 -15.06 9.06 1.99
C ARG A 157 -14.04 9.54 3.01
N GLN A 158 -12.87 10.00 2.55
CA GLN A 158 -11.84 10.56 3.41
C GLN A 158 -12.29 11.84 4.12
N ARG A 159 -13.14 12.67 3.48
CA ARG A 159 -13.72 13.85 4.14
C ARG A 159 -14.65 13.45 5.28
N ARG A 160 -15.61 12.55 5.04
CA ARG A 160 -16.55 12.05 6.06
C ARG A 160 -15.80 11.42 7.23
N LEU A 161 -14.84 10.54 6.95
CA LEU A 161 -13.98 9.92 7.99
C LEU A 161 -13.20 10.97 8.80
N ARG A 162 -12.64 12.02 8.18
CA ARG A 162 -11.97 13.11 8.91
C ARG A 162 -12.93 13.95 9.75
N GLU A 163 -14.16 14.15 9.28
CA GLU A 163 -15.21 14.87 10.01
C GLU A 163 -15.71 14.05 11.23
N GLU A 164 -15.93 12.74 11.08
CA GLU A 164 -16.23 11.80 12.17
C GLU A 164 -15.11 11.69 13.19
N ASP A 165 -13.86 11.57 12.73
CA ASP A 165 -12.69 11.44 13.60
C ASP A 165 -12.35 12.78 14.31
N ALA A 166 -12.70 13.92 13.71
CA ALA A 166 -12.69 15.23 14.38
C ALA A 166 -13.79 15.32 15.46
N LEU A 167 -15.03 14.89 15.16
CA LEU A 167 -16.13 14.82 16.13
C LEU A 167 -15.78 13.90 17.31
N ARG A 168 -15.20 12.73 17.06
CA ARG A 168 -14.70 11.80 18.10
C ARG A 168 -13.66 12.48 18.99
N LYS A 169 -12.67 13.15 18.39
CA LYS A 169 -11.62 13.88 19.12
C LYS A 169 -12.17 15.10 19.88
N GLN A 170 -13.24 15.74 19.40
CA GLN A 170 -13.96 16.77 20.16
C GLN A 170 -14.69 16.18 21.37
N LEU A 171 -15.47 15.12 21.19
CA LEU A 171 -16.19 14.43 22.28
C LEU A 171 -15.24 13.93 23.38
N GLU A 172 -14.07 13.40 23.01
CA GLU A 172 -13.02 13.04 23.97
C GLU A 172 -12.44 14.26 24.71
N ARG A 173 -12.22 15.38 24.03
CA ARG A 173 -11.75 16.63 24.66
C ARG A 173 -12.77 17.17 25.65
N GLU A 174 -14.05 17.21 25.28
CA GLU A 174 -15.14 17.62 26.18
C GLU A 174 -15.26 16.69 27.39
N LYS A 175 -15.16 15.36 27.19
CA LYS A 175 -15.17 14.39 28.29
C LYS A 175 -14.00 14.63 29.26
N LYS A 176 -12.78 14.76 28.74
CA LYS A 176 -11.56 15.04 29.54
C LYS A 176 -11.66 16.39 30.27
N GLN A 177 -12.26 17.43 29.67
CA GLN A 177 -12.53 18.72 30.32
C GLN A 177 -13.56 18.60 31.45
N ARG A 178 -14.66 17.86 31.25
CA ARG A 178 -15.67 17.61 32.30
C ARG A 178 -15.09 16.84 33.49
N GLU A 179 -14.29 15.80 33.22
CA GLU A 179 -13.58 15.03 34.24
C GLU A 179 -12.58 15.90 35.02
N ALA A 180 -11.77 16.72 34.34
CA ALA A 180 -10.85 17.65 34.99
C ALA A 180 -11.58 18.72 35.84
N ALA A 181 -12.71 19.25 35.37
CA ALA A 181 -13.51 20.21 36.13
C ALA A 181 -14.12 19.60 37.40
N ILE A 182 -14.57 18.34 37.34
CA ILE A 182 -15.06 17.60 38.52
C ILE A 182 -13.91 17.39 39.53
N LEU A 183 -12.73 16.98 39.06
CA LEU A 183 -11.55 16.80 39.91
C LEU A 183 -11.12 18.12 40.58
N LEU A 184 -11.06 19.23 39.85
CA LEU A 184 -10.75 20.55 40.41
C LEU A 184 -11.78 20.99 41.46
N ARG A 185 -13.08 20.82 41.19
CA ARG A 185 -14.14 21.11 42.16
C ARG A 185 -14.02 20.25 43.43
N SER A 186 -13.64 18.98 43.29
CA SER A 186 -13.43 18.08 44.43
C SER A 186 -12.22 18.46 45.30
N ARG A 187 -11.17 19.05 44.71
CA ARG A 187 -10.02 19.59 45.46
C ARG A 187 -10.40 20.86 46.22
N LEU A 188 -11.03 21.82 45.55
CA LEU A 188 -11.47 23.08 46.17
C LEU A 188 -12.38 22.86 47.40
N VAL A 189 -13.27 21.86 47.36
CA VAL A 189 -14.10 21.48 48.53
C VAL A 189 -13.24 20.96 49.69
N LYS A 190 -12.20 20.16 49.42
CA LYS A 190 -11.27 19.69 50.45
C LYS A 190 -10.39 20.82 51.01
N ASP A 191 -9.95 21.74 50.17
CA ASP A 191 -9.12 22.88 50.58
C ASP A 191 -9.91 23.87 51.46
N ILE A 192 -11.23 23.99 51.25
CA ILE A 192 -12.14 24.73 52.13
C ILE A 192 -12.30 23.99 53.47
N GLN A 193 -12.63 22.70 53.45
CA GLN A 193 -12.76 21.88 54.68
C GLN A 193 -11.45 21.82 55.50
N ALA A 194 -10.29 21.90 54.84
CA ALA A 194 -8.99 21.99 55.52
C ALA A 194 -8.76 23.33 56.22
N LYS A 195 -9.35 24.43 55.73
CA LYS A 195 -9.35 25.73 56.41
C LYS A 195 -10.33 25.79 57.57
N ASP A 196 -11.56 25.31 57.38
CA ASP A 196 -12.59 25.30 58.43
C ASP A 196 -12.10 24.53 59.69
N ASN A 197 -11.37 23.44 59.49
CA ASN A 197 -10.74 22.67 60.57
C ASN A 197 -9.51 23.36 61.22
N PHE A 198 -8.91 24.36 60.57
CA PHE A 198 -7.75 25.08 61.12
C PHE A 198 -8.19 26.24 62.03
N ASP A 199 -9.24 26.97 61.63
CA ASP A 199 -9.77 28.09 62.42
C ASP A 199 -10.50 27.64 63.71
N GLN A 200 -10.96 26.38 63.78
CA GLN A 200 -11.53 25.80 65.01
C GLN A 200 -10.47 25.39 66.06
N GLY A 201 -9.17 25.46 65.75
CA GLY A 201 -8.10 25.01 66.65
C GLY A 201 -7.64 26.04 67.71
N LEU A 202 -8.21 27.25 67.73
CA LEU A 202 -7.64 28.42 68.43
C LEU A 202 -8.42 28.85 69.70
N SER A 203 -8.76 27.91 70.58
CA SER A 203 -9.28 28.22 71.92
C SER A 203 -8.92 27.17 72.99
N ASP A 204 -7.73 27.26 73.60
CA ASP A 204 -7.60 27.41 75.08
C ASP A 204 -6.15 27.48 75.62
N ALA A 205 -6.02 28.17 76.78
CA ALA A 205 -4.90 28.15 77.76
C ALA A 205 -3.47 28.68 77.40
N ARG A 206 -2.82 29.31 78.40
CA ARG A 206 -1.63 30.21 78.31
C ARG A 206 -0.27 29.60 78.73
N PRO A 207 0.88 30.26 78.43
CA PRO A 207 2.27 29.84 78.75
C PRO A 207 2.88 30.52 80.01
N PRO A 208 4.14 30.19 80.40
CA PRO A 208 5.26 31.18 80.34
C PRO A 208 6.66 30.50 80.06
N PRO A 209 7.86 31.15 80.24
CA PRO A 209 8.43 32.24 79.42
C PRO A 209 9.91 32.02 78.94
N LEU A 210 10.46 33.00 78.18
CA LEU A 210 11.86 33.16 77.66
C LEU A 210 12.61 34.31 78.41
N PRO A 211 13.97 34.55 78.34
CA PRO A 211 14.85 34.78 77.15
C PRO A 211 16.35 34.36 77.33
N SER A 212 17.39 34.94 76.69
CA SER A 212 17.80 34.83 75.25
C SER A 212 19.27 35.33 74.95
N SER A 213 19.96 34.76 73.93
CA SER A 213 21.13 35.32 73.16
C SER A 213 22.54 35.39 73.82
N PRO A 214 23.68 35.65 73.11
CA PRO A 214 23.92 35.81 71.65
C PRO A 214 25.14 35.03 71.03
N LYS A 215 25.46 35.36 69.76
CA LYS A 215 26.43 34.77 68.78
C LYS A 215 27.94 34.85 69.13
N GLN A 216 28.79 33.98 68.54
CA GLN A 216 29.84 34.34 67.53
C GLN A 216 30.61 33.13 66.93
N GLN A 217 31.47 33.37 65.92
CA GLN A 217 32.28 32.41 65.15
C GLN A 217 33.79 32.50 65.52
N PHE A 218 34.63 31.50 65.20
CA PHE A 218 35.92 31.67 64.46
C PHE A 218 36.65 30.33 64.15
N VAL A 219 37.69 30.36 63.30
CA VAL A 219 38.52 29.21 62.84
C VAL A 219 40.02 29.59 62.77
N PRO A 220 40.96 28.68 63.12
CA PRO A 220 42.38 28.76 62.70
C PRO A 220 42.88 27.56 61.85
N LYS A 221 44.19 27.55 61.48
CA LYS A 221 44.79 26.85 60.33
C LYS A 221 45.76 25.69 60.67
N GLN A 222 45.90 24.73 59.72
CA GLN A 222 47.09 24.09 59.08
C GLN A 222 48.54 24.39 59.58
N PRO A 223 49.62 23.66 59.13
CA PRO A 223 49.74 22.39 58.36
C PRO A 223 50.88 21.42 58.84
N LEU A 224 51.11 20.29 58.11
CA LEU A 224 52.35 19.47 57.84
C LEU A 224 51.91 18.01 57.48
N GLY A 225 52.69 17.08 56.89
CA GLY A 225 54.03 17.08 56.31
C GLY A 225 54.55 15.66 55.99
N SER A 226 54.72 15.31 54.70
CA SER A 226 55.44 14.16 54.07
C SER A 226 55.87 12.90 54.87
N ASN A 227 55.46 11.70 54.42
CA ASN A 227 56.37 10.65 53.88
C ASN A 227 55.65 9.44 53.22
N GLN A 228 56.41 8.65 52.45
CA GLN A 228 56.02 7.51 51.58
C GLN A 228 56.31 6.13 52.22
N PRO A 229 56.04 4.97 51.56
CA PRO A 229 54.92 4.58 50.68
C PRO A 229 54.23 3.26 51.13
N ALA A 230 53.14 2.86 50.46
CA ALA A 230 52.58 1.50 50.57
C ALA A 230 52.90 0.66 49.32
N THR A 231 53.08 -0.66 49.49
CA THR A 231 53.41 -1.62 48.42
C THR A 231 52.19 -2.06 47.60
N ALA A 232 52.44 -2.55 46.38
CA ALA A 232 51.42 -2.77 45.36
C ALA A 232 50.81 -4.18 45.34
N LEU A 233 49.59 -4.27 44.78
CA LEU A 233 49.00 -5.45 44.15
C LEU A 233 48.54 -5.05 42.73
N PRO A 234 48.58 -5.95 41.73
CA PRO A 234 48.44 -5.58 40.32
C PRO A 234 46.98 -5.39 39.84
N PRO A 235 46.76 -4.61 38.77
CA PRO A 235 45.46 -4.51 38.09
C PRO A 235 45.16 -5.77 37.24
N PRO A 236 43.89 -5.99 36.85
CA PRO A 236 43.50 -7.13 36.00
C PRO A 236 44.09 -7.03 34.58
N GLU A 237 44.42 -8.19 34.01
CA GLU A 237 45.12 -8.30 32.73
C GLU A 237 44.23 -7.94 31.52
N ALA A 238 44.82 -7.25 30.54
CA ALA A 238 44.15 -6.95 29.28
C ALA A 238 44.25 -8.15 28.31
N ILE A 239 43.12 -8.53 27.68
CA ILE A 239 43.10 -9.56 26.64
C ILE A 239 43.87 -9.05 25.42
N ASN A 240 45.05 -9.63 25.18
CA ASN A 240 45.97 -9.22 24.14
C ASN A 240 45.53 -9.75 22.77
N LEU A 241 44.62 -9.03 22.11
CA LEU A 241 44.28 -9.23 20.70
C LEU A 241 45.48 -8.83 19.83
N SER A 242 46.35 -9.80 19.53
CA SER A 242 47.49 -9.61 18.63
C SER A 242 46.99 -9.25 17.23
N VAL A 243 47.07 -7.96 16.90
CA VAL A 243 46.68 -7.41 15.60
C VAL A 243 47.55 -8.01 14.51
N ILE A 244 47.00 -8.94 13.73
CA ILE A 244 47.60 -9.33 12.45
C ILE A 244 47.39 -8.15 11.51
N ASN A 245 48.37 -7.24 11.49
CA ASN A 245 48.32 -6.01 10.72
C ASN A 245 48.57 -6.28 9.23
N VAL A 246 47.60 -6.96 8.58
CA VAL A 246 47.57 -7.08 7.12
C VAL A 246 47.15 -5.72 6.58
N SER A 247 48.13 -4.89 6.27
CA SER A 247 47.94 -3.58 5.65
C SER A 247 47.53 -3.72 4.18
N HIS A 248 46.38 -4.32 3.92
CA HIS A 248 45.64 -4.06 2.69
C HIS A 248 45.10 -2.63 2.79
N ALA A 249 45.86 -1.69 2.27
CA ALA A 249 45.33 -0.40 1.88
C ALA A 249 44.22 -0.66 0.85
N VAL A 250 42.97 -0.48 1.27
CA VAL A 250 41.86 -0.24 0.33
C VAL A 250 42.24 1.05 -0.40
N PRO A 251 42.40 1.06 -1.73
CA PRO A 251 42.83 2.27 -2.43
C PRO A 251 41.86 3.42 -2.20
N GLU A 252 42.40 4.65 -2.06
CA GLU A 252 41.59 5.89 -2.10
C GLU A 252 41.19 6.21 -3.56
N ALA A 253 40.43 5.28 -4.14
CA ALA A 253 39.71 5.36 -5.41
C ALA A 253 38.54 4.36 -5.28
N ILE A 254 37.28 4.72 -5.47
CA ILE A 254 36.78 5.70 -6.46
C ILE A 254 36.03 6.86 -5.79
N ALA A 255 36.50 8.09 -6.02
CA ALA A 255 35.74 9.31 -5.75
C ALA A 255 35.63 10.15 -7.04
N HIS A 256 34.39 10.39 -7.50
CA HIS A 256 34.00 11.35 -8.54
C HIS A 256 34.82 11.36 -9.85
N ALA A 257 34.64 10.34 -10.71
CA ALA A 257 34.97 10.43 -12.15
C ALA A 257 34.19 9.46 -13.05
N ASN A 258 33.78 8.30 -12.52
CA ASN A 258 33.17 7.24 -13.33
C ASN A 258 31.64 7.38 -13.39
N SER A 259 31.15 7.53 -14.61
CA SER A 259 29.73 7.42 -15.01
C SER A 259 29.15 6.05 -14.62
N CYS A 260 27.94 6.04 -14.05
CA CYS A 260 27.32 4.81 -13.53
C CYS A 260 26.65 3.96 -14.61
N ILE A 261 26.14 4.60 -15.68
CA ILE A 261 25.58 3.93 -16.85
C ILE A 261 26.74 3.53 -17.78
N PRO A 262 26.76 2.32 -18.39
CA PRO A 262 27.72 1.95 -19.43
C PRO A 262 27.79 2.94 -20.61
N GLU A 263 28.84 2.85 -21.46
CA GLU A 263 28.86 3.59 -22.73
C GLU A 263 27.83 3.04 -23.73
N LYS A 264 27.68 1.71 -23.79
CA LYS A 264 26.71 1.00 -24.62
C LYS A 264 25.33 1.03 -23.94
N LEU A 265 24.55 2.08 -24.20
CA LEU A 265 23.20 2.24 -23.63
C LEU A 265 22.28 1.04 -23.91
N SER A 266 22.42 0.36 -25.06
CA SER A 266 21.63 -0.83 -25.39
C SER A 266 21.98 -2.08 -24.57
N ALA A 267 23.01 -2.04 -23.72
CA ALA A 267 23.30 -3.06 -22.72
C ALA A 267 22.72 -2.72 -21.34
N THR A 268 21.91 -1.66 -21.24
CA THR A 268 21.30 -1.21 -19.99
C THR A 268 19.79 -1.36 -20.07
N GLY A 269 19.20 -2.14 -19.15
CA GLY A 269 17.76 -2.39 -19.09
C GLY A 269 17.14 -1.95 -17.76
N LEU A 270 15.85 -1.60 -17.77
CA LEU A 270 15.06 -1.30 -16.58
C LEU A 270 14.45 -2.58 -16.02
N LEU A 271 14.62 -2.81 -14.72
CA LEU A 271 13.96 -3.87 -13.96
C LEU A 271 12.96 -3.26 -12.96
N VAL A 272 11.68 -3.33 -13.30
CA VAL A 272 10.57 -2.87 -12.45
C VAL A 272 10.10 -4.02 -11.56
N LEU A 273 10.31 -3.93 -10.25
CA LEU A 273 9.96 -4.98 -9.29
C LEU A 273 8.64 -4.69 -8.57
N ASP A 274 7.76 -5.68 -8.57
CA ASP A 274 6.59 -5.80 -7.69
C ASP A 274 5.62 -4.58 -7.66
N VAL A 275 5.62 -3.69 -8.66
CA VAL A 275 4.72 -2.50 -8.70
C VAL A 275 3.29 -2.88 -9.12
N GLN A 276 2.72 -3.83 -8.40
CA GLN A 276 1.44 -4.46 -8.65
C GLN A 276 0.36 -3.95 -7.71
N TYR A 277 -0.91 -4.14 -8.07
CA TYR A 277 -2.04 -3.95 -7.15
C TYR A 277 -1.89 -4.78 -5.87
N TYR A 278 -1.24 -5.95 -5.93
CA TYR A 278 -0.97 -6.76 -4.73
C TYR A 278 -0.09 -6.07 -3.68
N CYS A 279 0.89 -5.27 -4.12
CA CYS A 279 1.96 -4.72 -3.26
C CYS A 279 1.88 -3.20 -3.09
N ALA A 280 1.35 -2.46 -4.06
CA ALA A 280 1.51 -1.01 -4.15
C ALA A 280 0.19 -0.21 -4.06
N MET A 281 -0.96 -0.88 -3.97
CA MET A 281 -2.27 -0.24 -3.84
C MET A 281 -2.81 -0.37 -2.39
N PRO A 282 -3.26 0.72 -1.74
CA PRO A 282 -3.91 0.64 -0.43
C PRO A 282 -5.23 -0.13 -0.51
N HIS A 283 -5.56 -0.86 0.56
CA HIS A 283 -6.78 -1.70 0.68
C HIS A 283 -6.92 -2.82 -0.38
N VAL A 284 -5.83 -3.24 -1.05
CA VAL A 284 -5.83 -4.33 -2.05
C VAL A 284 -4.72 -5.33 -1.72
N GLY A 285 -4.88 -6.59 -2.14
CA GLY A 285 -3.83 -7.61 -2.05
C GLY A 285 -3.30 -7.85 -0.64
N LYS A 286 -1.99 -7.61 -0.43
CA LYS A 286 -1.32 -7.70 0.90
C LYS A 286 -2.01 -6.83 1.96
N TYR A 287 -2.69 -5.76 1.55
CA TYR A 287 -3.23 -4.72 2.43
C TYR A 287 -4.76 -4.69 2.49
N ALA A 288 -5.46 -5.65 1.87
CA ALA A 288 -6.93 -5.69 1.82
C ALA A 288 -7.56 -5.70 3.23
N ASN A 289 -6.99 -6.49 4.14
CA ASN A 289 -7.54 -6.74 5.47
C ASN A 289 -6.81 -5.95 6.59
N MET A 290 -6.23 -4.78 6.27
CA MET A 290 -5.49 -3.95 7.23
C MET A 290 -6.29 -2.71 7.64
N GLU A 291 -6.72 -2.66 8.91
CA GLU A 291 -7.39 -1.50 9.51
C GLU A 291 -6.53 -0.22 9.49
N VAL A 292 -5.24 -0.38 9.77
CA VAL A 292 -4.25 0.70 9.78
C VAL A 292 -3.28 0.47 8.64
N LEU A 293 -3.28 1.38 7.67
CA LEU A 293 -2.32 1.39 6.57
C LEU A 293 -1.03 2.13 6.95
N ASN A 294 0.03 1.84 6.20
CA ASN A 294 1.33 2.47 6.36
C ASN A 294 1.38 3.76 5.53
N ASP A 295 1.04 4.89 6.15
CA ASP A 295 1.00 6.20 5.49
C ASP A 295 2.32 6.56 4.80
N TYR A 296 3.48 6.30 5.43
CA TYR A 296 4.80 6.55 4.84
C TYR A 296 4.98 5.79 3.53
N TYR A 297 4.65 4.49 3.53
CA TYR A 297 4.80 3.61 2.38
C TYR A 297 3.92 4.04 1.20
N PHE A 298 2.63 4.27 1.44
CA PHE A 298 1.69 4.63 0.38
C PHE A 298 1.86 6.08 -0.11
N ASP A 299 2.22 7.02 0.77
CA ASP A 299 2.50 8.40 0.36
C ASP A 299 3.80 8.47 -0.47
N ARG A 300 4.86 7.74 -0.09
CA ARG A 300 6.08 7.61 -0.93
C ARG A 300 5.78 6.96 -2.28
N ILE A 301 4.97 5.89 -2.31
CA ILE A 301 4.56 5.23 -3.57
C ILE A 301 3.84 6.23 -4.48
N LYS A 302 2.85 6.96 -3.94
CA LYS A 302 1.98 7.85 -4.71
C LYS A 302 2.66 9.16 -5.13
N ARG A 303 3.50 9.77 -4.28
CA ARG A 303 4.11 11.09 -4.54
C ARG A 303 5.50 11.04 -5.16
N THR A 304 6.26 9.97 -4.92
CA THR A 304 7.68 9.91 -5.28
C THR A 304 7.92 8.77 -6.26
N MET A 305 7.66 7.53 -5.84
CA MET A 305 8.03 6.33 -6.59
C MET A 305 7.36 6.25 -7.97
N VAL A 306 6.03 6.37 -8.03
CA VAL A 306 5.27 6.22 -9.28
C VAL A 306 5.60 7.34 -10.29
N PRO A 307 5.59 8.64 -9.95
CA PRO A 307 5.97 9.71 -10.89
C PRO A 307 7.41 9.58 -11.43
N ASN A 308 8.34 9.07 -10.61
CA ASN A 308 9.71 8.83 -11.02
C ASN A 308 9.84 7.63 -11.96
N ILE A 309 9.16 6.50 -11.66
CA ILE A 309 9.09 5.36 -12.58
C ILE A 309 8.45 5.77 -13.91
N GLN A 310 7.40 6.60 -13.91
CA GLN A 310 6.82 7.15 -15.15
C GLN A 310 7.83 7.96 -15.96
N SER A 311 8.62 8.81 -15.29
CA SER A 311 9.66 9.63 -15.92
C SER A 311 10.79 8.79 -16.53
N LEU A 312 11.20 7.71 -15.84
CA LEU A 312 12.16 6.73 -16.35
C LEU A 312 11.59 5.96 -17.54
N LEU A 313 10.39 5.36 -17.43
CA LEU A 313 9.73 4.62 -18.51
C LEU A 313 9.58 5.47 -19.77
N PHE A 314 9.20 6.74 -19.65
CA PHE A 314 9.12 7.68 -20.77
C PHE A 314 10.49 7.87 -21.45
N ALA A 315 11.52 8.17 -20.67
CA ALA A 315 12.86 8.44 -21.20
C ALA A 315 13.53 7.19 -21.82
N LEU A 316 13.28 6.00 -21.27
CA LEU A 316 13.86 4.73 -21.76
C LEU A 316 13.11 4.20 -22.98
N ARG A 317 11.77 4.27 -23.02
CA ARG A 317 10.98 3.90 -24.21
C ARG A 317 11.32 4.80 -25.42
N GLN A 318 11.59 6.09 -25.19
CA GLN A 318 12.10 7.01 -26.23
C GLN A 318 13.47 6.62 -26.81
N ARG A 319 14.23 5.75 -26.14
CA ARG A 319 15.58 5.31 -26.53
C ARG A 319 15.63 3.85 -26.95
N SER A 320 14.48 3.18 -27.01
CA SER A 320 14.36 1.73 -27.24
C SER A 320 15.26 0.91 -26.32
N MET A 321 15.36 1.32 -25.05
CA MET A 321 16.05 0.56 -24.01
C MET A 321 15.12 -0.52 -23.44
N GLU A 322 15.68 -1.68 -23.11
CA GLU A 322 14.92 -2.84 -22.62
C GLU A 322 14.22 -2.54 -21.29
N ILE A 323 12.97 -3.00 -21.16
CA ILE A 323 12.16 -2.83 -19.95
C ILE A 323 11.56 -4.18 -19.58
N VAL A 324 11.81 -4.60 -18.33
CA VAL A 324 11.36 -5.88 -17.80
C VAL A 324 10.71 -5.70 -16.44
N TYR A 325 9.55 -6.33 -16.26
CA TYR A 325 8.78 -6.32 -15.02
C TYR A 325 8.93 -7.66 -14.30
N GLY A 326 9.50 -7.65 -13.09
CA GLY A 326 9.48 -8.79 -12.18
C GLY A 326 8.22 -8.72 -11.31
N ILE A 327 7.27 -9.63 -11.51
CA ILE A 327 5.96 -9.58 -10.84
C ILE A 327 5.72 -10.83 -9.97
N ILE A 328 5.03 -10.70 -8.85
CA ILE A 328 4.55 -11.86 -8.08
C ILE A 328 3.30 -12.41 -8.74
N GLU A 329 3.38 -13.62 -9.31
CA GLU A 329 2.22 -14.35 -9.83
C GLU A 329 2.48 -15.86 -9.70
N SER A 330 1.50 -16.61 -9.22
CA SER A 330 1.58 -18.08 -9.16
C SER A 330 1.30 -18.72 -10.52
N ALA A 331 1.97 -19.81 -10.87
CA ALA A 331 1.74 -20.55 -12.12
C ALA A 331 0.33 -21.16 -12.20
N THR A 332 -0.37 -21.31 -11.06
CA THR A 332 -1.74 -21.82 -10.95
C THR A 332 -2.57 -21.05 -9.92
N LYS A 333 -3.90 -21.01 -10.06
CA LYS A 333 -4.80 -20.26 -9.15
C LYS A 333 -4.74 -20.69 -7.67
N ASN A 334 -4.16 -21.86 -7.34
CA ASN A 334 -3.99 -22.32 -5.95
C ASN A 334 -2.58 -22.09 -5.36
N GLY A 335 -1.62 -21.59 -6.15
CA GLY A 335 -0.28 -21.22 -5.66
C GLY A 335 0.49 -22.34 -4.97
N ARG A 336 0.27 -23.61 -5.37
CA ARG A 336 1.00 -24.77 -4.81
C ARG A 336 2.51 -24.71 -5.07
N ASP A 337 2.88 -24.06 -6.16
CA ASP A 337 4.22 -23.79 -6.69
C ASP A 337 5.02 -22.74 -5.89
N ARG A 338 4.36 -21.96 -5.03
CA ARG A 338 5.03 -20.94 -4.20
C ARG A 338 6.17 -21.49 -3.34
N SER A 339 7.23 -20.70 -3.20
CA SER A 339 8.32 -20.94 -2.27
C SER A 339 7.85 -21.05 -0.81
N LYS A 340 8.69 -21.68 0.05
CA LYS A 340 8.42 -21.74 1.51
C LYS A 340 8.33 -20.33 2.12
N ALA A 341 9.14 -19.37 1.64
CA ALA A 341 9.08 -17.98 2.07
C ALA A 341 7.72 -17.32 1.77
N HIS A 342 7.25 -17.38 0.51
CA HIS A 342 5.94 -16.82 0.15
C HIS A 342 4.78 -17.53 0.88
N LYS A 343 4.89 -18.85 1.12
CA LYS A 343 3.90 -19.59 1.91
C LYS A 343 3.85 -19.18 3.38
N LEU A 344 5.00 -18.95 4.02
CA LEU A 344 5.07 -18.51 5.42
C LEU A 344 4.64 -17.04 5.59
N ALA A 345 4.96 -16.17 4.62
CA ALA A 345 4.56 -14.77 4.63
C ALA A 345 3.12 -14.51 4.15
N GLY A 346 2.31 -15.56 3.96
CA GLY A 346 0.93 -15.46 3.44
C GLY A 346 0.81 -15.09 1.95
N ILE A 347 1.89 -14.62 1.31
CA ILE A 347 1.89 -14.11 -0.07
C ILE A 347 1.32 -15.13 -1.05
N HIS A 348 0.15 -14.82 -1.61
CA HIS A 348 -0.48 -15.58 -2.70
C HIS A 348 -1.11 -14.62 -3.70
N VAL A 349 -0.51 -14.54 -4.89
CA VAL A 349 -1.13 -13.91 -6.06
C VAL A 349 -1.55 -15.04 -7.01
N PRO A 350 -2.87 -15.29 -7.18
CA PRO A 350 -3.36 -16.32 -8.10
C PRO A 350 -3.07 -15.96 -9.57
N LYS A 351 -2.90 -16.98 -10.43
CA LYS A 351 -2.76 -16.78 -11.88
C LYS A 351 -3.91 -15.95 -12.45
N GLN A 352 -3.56 -14.87 -13.16
CA GLN A 352 -4.45 -13.90 -13.81
C GLN A 352 -5.45 -13.25 -12.84
N SER A 353 -5.08 -13.04 -11.57
CA SER A 353 -5.89 -12.23 -10.65
C SER A 353 -5.79 -10.73 -10.95
N PHE A 354 -6.67 -9.94 -10.34
CA PHE A 354 -6.54 -8.47 -10.36
C PHE A 354 -5.24 -8.03 -9.66
N ASP A 355 -4.91 -8.64 -8.52
CA ASP A 355 -3.70 -8.32 -7.75
C ASP A 355 -2.41 -8.57 -8.55
N ALA A 356 -2.42 -9.49 -9.51
CA ALA A 356 -1.29 -9.78 -10.39
C ALA A 356 -0.93 -8.63 -11.33
N LYS A 357 -1.87 -7.72 -11.63
CA LYS A 357 -1.63 -6.61 -12.54
C LYS A 357 -0.66 -5.58 -11.94
N VAL A 358 0.21 -5.05 -12.80
CA VAL A 358 0.99 -3.83 -12.54
C VAL A 358 0.01 -2.65 -12.40
N LEU A 359 0.35 -1.63 -11.60
CA LEU A 359 -0.44 -0.41 -11.49
C LEU A 359 -0.59 0.27 -12.86
N GLU A 360 -1.81 0.67 -13.23
CA GLU A 360 -2.16 1.22 -14.55
C GLU A 360 -1.24 2.37 -14.99
N SER A 361 -0.86 3.24 -14.04
CA SER A 361 0.01 4.42 -14.24
C SER A 361 1.42 4.10 -14.72
N VAL A 362 1.92 2.89 -14.51
CA VAL A 362 3.26 2.40 -14.89
C VAL A 362 3.19 1.04 -15.59
N SER A 363 2.06 0.76 -16.23
CA SER A 363 1.76 -0.53 -16.85
C SER A 363 2.75 -0.95 -17.96
N PRO A 364 2.97 -2.27 -18.13
CA PRO A 364 3.65 -2.82 -19.29
C PRO A 364 2.78 -2.66 -20.55
N THR A 365 3.44 -2.38 -21.65
CA THR A 365 2.91 -2.43 -23.02
C THR A 365 3.17 -3.81 -23.63
N ASP A 366 2.61 -4.08 -24.82
CA ASP A 366 2.82 -5.33 -25.56
C ASP A 366 4.30 -5.59 -25.96
N TYR A 367 5.20 -4.62 -25.76
CA TYR A 367 6.64 -4.70 -26.04
C TYR A 367 7.51 -4.88 -24.78
N ASP A 368 6.98 -4.68 -23.57
CA ASP A 368 7.75 -4.85 -22.33
C ASP A 368 7.66 -6.29 -21.83
N ILE A 369 8.76 -6.85 -21.32
CA ILE A 369 8.80 -8.25 -20.88
C ILE A 369 8.25 -8.37 -19.45
N VAL A 370 7.38 -9.35 -19.20
CA VAL A 370 6.81 -9.60 -17.85
C VAL A 370 7.20 -10.99 -17.36
N ILE A 371 7.90 -11.06 -16.22
CA ILE A 371 8.45 -12.29 -15.65
C ILE A 371 7.75 -12.57 -14.30
N PRO A 372 6.89 -13.60 -14.21
CA PRO A 372 6.24 -14.00 -12.96
C PRO A 372 7.17 -14.80 -12.05
N ARG A 373 7.28 -14.40 -10.78
CA ARG A 373 8.09 -15.02 -9.72
C ARG A 373 7.23 -15.56 -8.58
N THR A 374 7.66 -16.67 -7.99
CA THR A 374 6.98 -17.33 -6.85
C THR A 374 7.87 -17.49 -5.60
N ALA A 375 9.04 -16.87 -5.64
CA ALA A 375 9.99 -16.70 -4.55
C ALA A 375 10.65 -15.32 -4.59
N ILE A 376 11.37 -14.96 -3.53
CA ILE A 376 12.01 -13.65 -3.31
C ILE A 376 12.97 -13.29 -4.45
N SER A 377 13.93 -14.17 -4.75
CA SER A 377 14.87 -13.99 -5.87
C SER A 377 14.18 -14.19 -7.22
N LEU A 378 14.21 -13.15 -8.06
CA LEU A 378 13.80 -13.21 -9.46
C LEU A 378 14.74 -14.15 -10.25
N PHE A 379 16.05 -13.93 -10.18
CA PHE A 379 17.04 -14.64 -10.98
C PHE A 379 17.12 -16.14 -10.67
N SER A 380 17.01 -16.51 -9.40
CA SER A 380 17.20 -17.90 -8.96
C SER A 380 15.91 -18.74 -9.01
N THR A 381 14.76 -18.15 -9.36
CA THR A 381 13.47 -18.88 -9.49
C THR A 381 12.69 -18.63 -10.79
N THR A 382 13.29 -17.91 -11.75
CA THR A 382 12.69 -17.66 -13.08
C THR A 382 13.76 -17.81 -14.17
N ASN A 383 13.39 -17.60 -15.44
CA ASN A 383 14.33 -17.55 -16.56
C ASN A 383 14.92 -16.14 -16.81
N ALA A 384 14.85 -15.21 -15.86
CA ALA A 384 15.33 -13.83 -16.02
C ALA A 384 16.79 -13.73 -16.50
N ASP A 385 17.72 -14.48 -15.90
CA ASP A 385 19.14 -14.47 -16.31
C ASP A 385 19.34 -14.96 -17.75
N TYR A 386 18.53 -15.93 -18.20
CA TYR A 386 18.52 -16.38 -19.60
C TYR A 386 17.98 -15.28 -20.53
N ILE A 387 16.92 -14.57 -20.13
CA ILE A 387 16.36 -13.46 -20.93
C ILE A 387 17.39 -12.32 -21.03
N PHE A 388 17.91 -11.83 -19.91
CA PHE A 388 18.83 -10.69 -19.86
C PHE A 388 20.12 -10.93 -20.68
N ARG A 389 20.68 -12.15 -20.66
CA ARG A 389 21.83 -12.51 -21.52
C ARG A 389 21.50 -12.50 -23.00
N ASN A 390 20.31 -12.97 -23.40
CA ASN A 390 19.88 -12.96 -24.80
C ASN A 390 19.54 -11.55 -25.32
N LEU A 391 19.11 -10.65 -24.43
CA LEU A 391 18.98 -9.21 -24.70
C LEU A 391 20.34 -8.49 -24.74
N GLY A 392 21.43 -9.14 -24.32
CA GLY A 392 22.76 -8.54 -24.26
C GLY A 392 22.91 -7.48 -23.17
N LEU A 393 22.16 -7.61 -22.06
CA LEU A 393 22.25 -6.71 -20.92
C LEU A 393 23.50 -6.97 -20.09
N GLU A 394 24.18 -5.87 -19.75
CA GLU A 394 25.38 -5.82 -18.91
C GLU A 394 25.12 -4.95 -17.65
N CYS A 395 24.08 -4.12 -17.67
CA CYS A 395 23.65 -3.26 -16.56
C CYS A 395 22.13 -3.29 -16.36
N LEU A 396 21.68 -3.29 -15.10
CA LEU A 396 20.28 -3.31 -14.70
C LEU A 396 19.95 -2.12 -13.80
N VAL A 397 18.97 -1.32 -14.21
CA VAL A 397 18.42 -0.19 -13.46
C VAL A 397 17.20 -0.69 -12.69
N VAL A 398 17.30 -0.80 -11.37
CA VAL A 398 16.30 -1.47 -10.51
C VAL A 398 15.41 -0.43 -9.82
N VAL A 399 14.09 -0.59 -10.00
CA VAL A 399 13.05 0.31 -9.47
C VAL A 399 11.85 -0.46 -8.91
N GLY A 400 11.00 0.18 -8.11
CA GLY A 400 9.75 -0.39 -7.59
C GLY A 400 9.78 -0.83 -6.13
N VAL A 401 8.98 -1.84 -5.79
CA VAL A 401 8.70 -2.27 -4.42
C VAL A 401 9.60 -3.43 -3.99
N SER A 402 10.16 -3.36 -2.79
CA SER A 402 10.91 -4.45 -2.17
C SER A 402 10.00 -5.40 -1.38
N THR A 403 9.36 -6.37 -2.04
CA THR A 403 8.51 -7.36 -1.35
C THR A 403 9.36 -8.50 -0.76
N LEU A 404 9.47 -8.53 0.58
CA LEU A 404 10.35 -9.45 1.35
C LEU A 404 11.84 -9.32 0.99
N GLY A 405 12.32 -8.10 0.73
CA GLY A 405 13.72 -7.88 0.33
C GLY A 405 14.02 -8.29 -1.11
N SER A 406 13.01 -8.42 -1.98
CA SER A 406 13.18 -8.78 -3.40
C SER A 406 14.15 -7.88 -4.14
N LEU A 407 14.18 -6.58 -3.79
CA LEU A 407 15.08 -5.61 -4.41
C LEU A 407 16.55 -5.84 -4.04
N GLU A 408 16.88 -5.95 -2.75
CA GLU A 408 18.26 -6.22 -2.32
C GLU A 408 18.75 -7.58 -2.86
N MET A 409 17.86 -8.58 -2.85
CA MET A 409 18.14 -9.89 -3.44
C MET A 409 18.42 -9.79 -4.95
N ALA A 410 17.63 -9.01 -5.70
CA ALA A 410 17.84 -8.81 -7.13
C ALA A 410 19.15 -8.07 -7.44
N VAL A 411 19.52 -7.06 -6.65
CA VAL A 411 20.83 -6.39 -6.78
C VAL A 411 21.98 -7.36 -6.52
N ARG A 412 21.88 -8.17 -5.46
CA ARG A 412 22.88 -9.17 -5.09
C ARG A 412 23.04 -10.25 -6.17
N ASP A 413 21.93 -10.87 -6.60
CA ASP A 413 21.89 -11.83 -7.70
C ASP A 413 22.47 -11.24 -9.00
N ALA A 414 22.22 -9.96 -9.29
CA ALA A 414 22.74 -9.29 -10.49
C ALA A 414 24.28 -9.16 -10.44
N LEU A 415 24.80 -8.63 -9.34
CA LEU A 415 26.25 -8.45 -9.14
C LEU A 415 27.00 -9.80 -9.14
N ASP A 416 26.49 -10.81 -8.43
CA ASP A 416 27.08 -12.16 -8.39
C ASP A 416 27.05 -12.88 -9.77
N ARG A 417 26.20 -12.42 -10.71
CA ARG A 417 26.12 -12.92 -12.09
C ARG A 417 26.91 -12.10 -13.11
N GLY A 418 27.53 -11.00 -12.68
CA GLY A 418 28.36 -10.12 -13.51
C GLY A 418 27.63 -8.95 -14.17
N TYR A 419 26.38 -8.66 -13.79
CA TYR A 419 25.70 -7.43 -14.20
C TYR A 419 26.08 -6.28 -13.27
N SER A 420 26.26 -5.07 -13.82
CA SER A 420 26.22 -3.84 -13.01
C SER A 420 24.79 -3.57 -12.53
N ALA A 421 24.63 -3.09 -11.30
CA ALA A 421 23.33 -2.75 -10.72
C ALA A 421 23.28 -1.26 -10.36
N ILE A 422 22.23 -0.58 -10.79
CA ILE A 422 21.92 0.82 -10.45
C ILE A 422 20.54 0.85 -9.78
N VAL A 423 20.46 1.25 -8.52
CA VAL A 423 19.19 1.47 -7.82
C VAL A 423 18.85 2.94 -7.86
N VAL A 424 17.64 3.27 -8.30
CA VAL A 424 17.17 4.66 -8.33
C VAL A 424 16.34 4.91 -7.06
N GLU A 425 16.92 5.61 -6.08
CA GLU A 425 16.41 5.72 -4.69
C GLU A 425 14.98 6.28 -4.64
N ASP A 426 14.75 7.42 -5.27
CA ASP A 426 13.45 8.08 -5.36
C ASP A 426 12.44 7.35 -6.27
N ALA A 427 12.85 6.26 -6.93
CA ALA A 427 12.00 5.35 -7.68
C ALA A 427 11.79 3.98 -6.99
N VAL A 428 12.14 3.84 -5.69
CA VAL A 428 11.90 2.59 -4.91
C VAL A 428 11.17 2.81 -3.57
N ALA A 429 10.50 1.76 -3.06
CA ALA A 429 9.74 1.76 -1.81
C ALA A 429 9.91 0.49 -0.95
N PHE A 430 9.83 0.69 0.37
CA PHE A 430 10.08 -0.28 1.46
C PHE A 430 9.10 0.00 2.61
N ASP A 431 8.78 -1.00 3.44
CA ASP A 431 7.77 -0.86 4.50
C ASP A 431 8.22 0.14 5.62
N SER A 432 9.47 0.62 5.64
CA SER A 432 9.88 1.77 6.49
C SER A 432 11.02 2.62 5.93
N SER A 433 11.22 3.83 6.48
CA SER A 433 12.37 4.70 6.23
C SER A 433 13.70 4.07 6.61
N ASP A 434 13.69 3.29 7.70
CA ASP A 434 14.90 2.75 8.31
C ASP A 434 15.36 1.49 7.57
N GLU A 435 14.41 0.69 7.09
CA GLU A 435 14.64 -0.35 6.07
C GLU A 435 15.20 0.26 4.79
N HIS A 436 14.53 1.29 4.24
CA HIS A 436 14.97 1.98 3.02
C HIS A 436 16.44 2.42 3.13
N ALA A 437 16.77 3.22 4.15
CA ALA A 437 18.12 3.72 4.35
C ALA A 437 19.15 2.60 4.62
N THR A 438 18.72 1.46 5.17
CA THR A 438 19.58 0.29 5.39
C THR A 438 19.84 -0.47 4.10
N VAL A 439 18.85 -0.66 3.24
CA VAL A 439 19.03 -1.32 1.95
C VAL A 439 19.89 -0.46 1.01
N MET A 440 19.72 0.86 0.97
CA MET A 440 20.60 1.72 0.16
C MET A 440 22.08 1.61 0.59
N ARG A 441 22.35 1.55 1.91
CA ARG A 441 23.70 1.28 2.45
C ARG A 441 24.21 -0.13 2.12
N SER A 442 23.31 -1.13 2.01
CA SER A 442 23.69 -2.49 1.60
C SER A 442 24.07 -2.53 0.11
N VAL A 443 23.29 -1.85 -0.75
CA VAL A 443 23.53 -1.72 -2.20
C VAL A 443 24.89 -1.09 -2.49
N ASP A 444 25.16 0.08 -1.90
CA ASP A 444 26.44 0.80 -2.01
C ASP A 444 27.62 -0.09 -1.55
N LYS A 445 27.49 -0.73 -0.39
CA LYS A 445 28.51 -1.66 0.16
C LYS A 445 28.72 -2.91 -0.71
N MET A 446 27.75 -3.33 -1.53
CA MET A 446 27.92 -4.42 -2.50
C MET A 446 28.62 -3.98 -3.79
N GLY A 447 28.81 -2.68 -4.02
CA GLY A 447 29.28 -2.14 -5.30
C GLY A 447 28.16 -1.91 -6.32
N GLY A 448 26.89 -1.89 -5.89
CA GLY A 448 25.79 -1.38 -6.69
C GLY A 448 25.68 0.13 -6.54
N PHE A 449 25.38 0.85 -7.62
CA PHE A 449 25.21 2.30 -7.58
C PHE A 449 23.85 2.67 -6.98
N VAL A 450 23.81 3.74 -6.18
CA VAL A 450 22.55 4.36 -5.71
C VAL A 450 22.50 5.79 -6.26
N VAL A 451 21.44 6.11 -7.02
CA VAL A 451 21.29 7.39 -7.74
C VAL A 451 19.89 7.97 -7.58
N GLN A 452 19.72 9.26 -7.89
CA GLN A 452 18.42 9.92 -8.00
C GLN A 452 17.92 9.88 -9.44
N THR A 453 16.59 9.84 -9.64
CA THR A 453 15.95 9.82 -10.96
C THR A 453 16.41 10.99 -11.82
N ARG A 454 16.54 12.18 -11.22
CA ARG A 454 17.08 13.38 -11.88
C ARG A 454 18.47 13.14 -12.45
N ASP A 455 19.39 12.61 -11.65
CA ASP A 455 20.80 12.56 -12.00
C ASP A 455 21.07 11.44 -13.01
N PHE A 456 20.38 10.31 -12.85
CA PHE A 456 20.32 9.24 -13.86
C PHE A 456 19.80 9.76 -15.22
N LEU A 457 18.72 10.53 -15.22
CA LEU A 457 18.16 11.10 -16.46
C LEU A 457 19.09 12.15 -17.10
N LEU A 458 19.83 12.92 -16.30
CA LEU A 458 20.85 13.85 -16.81
C LEU A 458 22.05 13.11 -17.42
N GLU A 459 22.54 12.04 -16.78
CA GLU A 459 23.63 11.21 -17.31
C GLU A 459 23.20 10.52 -18.62
N LEU A 460 21.97 9.98 -18.66
CA LEU A 460 21.37 9.36 -19.84
C LEU A 460 21.18 10.37 -20.99
N GLN A 461 20.82 11.62 -20.70
CA GLN A 461 20.77 12.70 -21.69
C GLN A 461 22.16 13.07 -22.21
N ALA A 462 23.16 13.21 -21.32
CA ALA A 462 24.52 13.56 -21.69
C ALA A 462 25.16 12.51 -22.63
N LYS A 463 24.92 11.21 -22.40
CA LYS A 463 25.36 10.13 -23.29
C LYS A 463 24.66 10.09 -24.64
N CYS A 464 23.44 10.61 -24.72
CA CYS A 464 22.68 10.72 -25.98
C CYS A 464 22.97 12.00 -26.77
N ALA A 465 23.66 12.98 -26.18
CA ALA A 465 24.01 14.22 -26.88
C ALA A 465 24.96 13.91 -28.05
N PRO A 466 24.73 14.45 -29.26
CA PRO A 466 25.66 14.26 -30.36
C PRO A 466 27.00 14.88 -29.96
N LYS A 467 28.08 14.09 -29.99
CA LYS A 467 29.44 14.59 -29.81
C LYS A 467 29.68 15.66 -30.88
N ILE A 468 29.74 16.93 -30.46
CA ILE A 468 30.15 18.02 -31.34
C ILE A 468 31.60 17.72 -31.73
N VAL A 469 31.79 17.26 -32.96
CA VAL A 469 33.12 17.13 -33.53
C VAL A 469 33.65 18.54 -33.70
N GLU A 470 34.63 18.92 -32.88
CA GLU A 470 35.34 20.17 -33.06
C GLU A 470 36.05 20.13 -34.42
N ALA A 471 35.44 20.79 -35.40
CA ALA A 471 35.99 20.92 -36.74
C ALA A 471 37.23 21.82 -36.64
N VAL A 472 38.40 21.17 -36.67
CA VAL A 472 39.75 21.75 -36.56
C VAL A 472 39.84 23.12 -37.23
N SER A 473 40.14 24.14 -36.43
CA SER A 473 40.57 25.44 -36.94
C SER A 473 41.91 25.32 -37.66
N MET A 474 42.06 26.05 -38.76
CA MET A 474 43.25 26.11 -39.61
C MET A 474 44.53 26.52 -38.86
#